data_AF-A0A8R2H728-F1
#
_entry.id   AF-A0A8R2H728-F1
#
_cell.length_a   1.000
_cell.length_b   1.000
_cell.length_c   1.000
_cell.angle_alpha   90.00
_cell.angle_beta   90.00
_cell.angle_gamma   90.00
#
_symmetry.space_group_name_H-M   'P 1'
#
loop_
_entity.id
_entity.type
_entity.pdbx_description
1 polymer ?
#
loop_
_entity_poly.entity_id
_entity_poly.type
_entity_poly.pdbx_seq_one_letter_code
_entity_poly.pdbx_strand_id
1 'polypeptide(L)'
;MSVKEMDTIQALSCEKQVLISKECEPTNFRNNSARILEDLQSLRKNEVLCDIRFEADNGKIIIGHKNVLIAASPYFRAMFSNFYESNKDLVTIRELDSTISQLLVDYIYTGEIIITKENVQALLSSANVLQLDYVNDICAEFLQKQMDSSNCIGIKAFASAFADLHNCTKLLSSSEAYIKQKFLEVAKGEDFLSLSSEDLVKLISSNDLAVPFEEKVFECVMKWVKHDSEHRIDFLSKLMEHVRLPLLKPDILFNIFKEPLLSNSSKCNNYIIESFYFNHQKCVQPSTIPKMIRFKPRQFDGSQKVILMFNESDTSPKCYTEWYDPATKVRGNAPGINDCRDTAGFGVISDQYVFVVGGVNELSSKSVSMLDVSSQSPSWLPLIEMLVSRRLLGVGILNDCIYAVGGRDDTGLLNSVEVFDVSIQKWHMVSRVAVLDDFLYVFGGERESSIVDTIEVYDPNTNTWTMETLSRDGVRAYGGVVVDRPHHYH
;
A
#
# COMPACT_ATOMS: atom_id res chain seq x y z
N MET A 1 75.06 -1.52 -11.69
CA MET A 1 75.44 -2.95 -11.67
C MET A 1 76.60 -3.09 -10.71
N SER A 2 76.64 -3.95 -9.71
CA SER A 2 75.68 -4.88 -9.11
C SER A 2 76.33 -5.31 -7.80
N VAL A 3 75.76 -4.92 -6.66
CA VAL A 3 76.11 -5.43 -5.32
C VAL A 3 74.99 -6.39 -4.95
N LYS A 4 75.16 -7.67 -5.28
CA LYS A 4 74.23 -8.77 -4.96
C LYS A 4 74.92 -9.75 -4.03
N GLU A 5 75.14 -9.31 -2.80
CA GLU A 5 75.43 -10.14 -1.63
C GLU A 5 74.67 -9.52 -0.45
N MET A 6 73.35 -9.67 -0.43
CA MET A 6 72.54 -9.33 0.75
C MET A 6 71.22 -10.10 0.86
N ASP A 7 71.12 -11.26 0.21
CA ASP A 7 69.96 -12.18 0.32
C ASP A 7 70.41 -13.53 0.87
N THR A 8 70.88 -13.52 2.13
CA THR A 8 71.30 -14.74 2.84
C THR A 8 70.60 -14.91 4.18
N ILE A 9 69.28 -14.71 4.29
CA ILE A 9 68.46 -15.26 5.40
C ILE A 9 67.03 -15.54 4.90
N GLN A 10 66.84 -16.41 3.91
CA GLN A 10 65.49 -16.87 3.53
C GLN A 10 65.49 -18.24 2.85
N ALA A 11 66.07 -19.26 3.48
CA ALA A 11 65.79 -20.68 3.20
C ALA A 11 66.64 -21.56 4.12
N LEU A 12 66.30 -21.62 5.41
CA LEU A 12 66.74 -22.72 6.27
C LEU A 12 65.51 -23.54 6.64
N SER A 13 65.28 -24.53 5.78
CA SER A 13 64.53 -25.75 6.06
C SER A 13 64.99 -26.32 7.41
N CYS A 14 64.12 -26.26 8.41
CA CYS A 14 64.19 -27.13 9.56
C CYS A 14 62.87 -27.87 9.60
N GLU A 15 62.85 -29.03 8.94
CA GLU A 15 61.81 -30.04 9.08
C GLU A 15 61.71 -30.42 10.56
N LYS A 16 60.74 -29.83 11.27
CA LYS A 16 60.21 -30.42 12.50
C LYS A 16 58.92 -31.12 12.13
N GLN A 17 59.01 -32.44 12.04
CA GLN A 17 57.89 -33.37 12.07
C GLN A 17 56.93 -32.96 13.20
N VAL A 18 55.81 -32.36 12.83
CA VAL A 18 54.66 -32.25 13.73
C VAL A 18 54.06 -33.64 13.80
N LEU A 19 54.24 -34.30 14.93
CA LEU A 19 53.45 -35.45 15.34
C LEU A 19 51.98 -35.03 15.30
N ILE A 20 51.28 -35.37 14.22
CA ILE A 20 49.83 -35.27 14.15
C ILE A 20 49.30 -36.40 15.03
N SER A 21 49.11 -36.11 16.31
CA SER A 21 48.24 -36.90 17.17
C SER A 21 46.82 -36.76 16.63
N LYS A 22 46.34 -37.82 15.96
CA LYS A 22 44.93 -38.01 15.66
C LYS A 22 44.18 -38.29 16.96
N GLU A 23 43.87 -37.22 17.71
CA GLU A 23 42.88 -37.15 18.80
C GLU A 23 42.99 -35.76 19.47
N CYS A 24 42.64 -34.70 18.74
CA CYS A 24 42.31 -33.42 19.35
C CYS A 24 41.07 -32.91 18.64
N GLU A 25 39.89 -33.31 19.12
CA GLU A 25 38.70 -32.50 18.88
C GLU A 25 39.01 -31.11 19.46
N PRO A 26 38.85 -30.01 18.71
CA PRO A 26 38.93 -28.69 19.32
C PRO A 26 37.75 -28.58 20.28
N THR A 27 37.98 -28.92 21.55
CA THR A 27 37.03 -28.65 22.63
C THR A 27 36.93 -27.13 22.71
N ASN A 28 35.91 -26.57 22.05
CA ASN A 28 35.56 -25.16 22.15
C ASN A 28 35.14 -24.87 23.59
N PHE A 29 36.11 -24.63 24.47
CA PHE A 29 35.88 -24.02 25.77
C PHE A 29 35.43 -22.58 25.52
N ARG A 30 34.12 -22.39 25.28
CA ARG A 30 33.50 -21.07 25.39
C ARG A 30 33.53 -20.69 26.86
N ASN A 31 34.57 -19.96 27.26
CA ASN A 31 34.59 -19.28 28.54
C ASN A 31 33.33 -18.38 28.63
N ASN A 32 32.73 -18.29 29.80
CA ASN A 32 31.41 -17.67 29.94
C ASN A 32 31.53 -16.14 29.73
N SER A 33 31.32 -15.66 28.51
CA SER A 33 31.52 -14.24 28.12
C SER A 33 30.71 -13.27 28.98
N ALA A 34 29.55 -13.72 29.48
CA ALA A 34 28.73 -12.98 30.44
C ALA A 34 29.49 -12.70 31.74
N ARG A 35 30.27 -13.66 32.26
CA ARG A 35 31.05 -13.48 33.48
C ARG A 35 32.14 -12.43 33.33
N ILE A 36 32.77 -12.36 32.15
CA ILE A 36 33.77 -11.33 31.85
C ILE A 36 33.13 -9.94 31.83
N LEU A 37 31.94 -9.81 31.25
CA LEU A 37 31.18 -8.56 31.24
C LEU A 37 30.77 -8.13 32.65
N GLU A 38 30.30 -9.06 33.48
CA GLU A 38 30.01 -8.82 34.90
C GLU A 38 31.26 -8.34 35.67
N ASP A 39 32.41 -9.00 35.47
CA ASP A 39 33.67 -8.61 36.08
C ASP A 39 34.13 -7.22 35.61
N LEU A 40 34.02 -6.92 34.31
CA LEU A 40 34.34 -5.60 33.75
C LEU A 40 33.43 -4.50 34.30
N GLN A 41 32.15 -4.79 34.51
CA GLN A 41 31.20 -3.86 35.13
C GLN A 41 31.53 -3.63 36.60
N SER A 42 31.97 -4.68 37.32
CA SER A 42 32.46 -4.56 38.70
C SER A 42 33.73 -3.70 38.78
N LEU A 43 34.69 -3.90 37.88
CA LEU A 43 35.90 -3.09 37.79
C LEU A 43 35.58 -1.62 37.51
N ARG A 44 34.66 -1.36 36.59
CA ARG A 44 34.18 0.00 36.29
C ARG A 44 33.57 0.68 37.50
N LYS A 45 32.68 -0.01 38.24
CA LYS A 45 32.03 0.54 39.46
C LYS A 45 33.04 0.88 40.57
N ASN A 46 34.15 0.15 40.63
CA ASN A 46 35.22 0.37 41.61
C ASN A 46 36.35 1.29 41.09
N GLU A 47 36.16 1.91 39.92
CA GLU A 47 37.16 2.76 39.23
C GLU A 47 38.52 2.08 38.98
N VAL A 48 38.54 0.75 38.83
CA VAL A 48 39.78 -0.01 38.63
C VAL A 48 40.13 -0.03 37.14
N LEU A 49 41.29 0.53 36.79
CA LEU A 49 41.82 0.63 35.41
C LEU A 49 40.95 1.49 34.45
N CYS A 50 40.03 2.30 34.98
CA CYS A 50 39.29 3.29 34.18
C CYS A 50 40.23 4.36 33.62
N ASP A 51 40.27 4.48 32.30
CA ASP A 51 41.17 5.37 31.53
C ASP A 51 40.41 6.47 30.76
N ILE A 52 39.10 6.58 30.98
CA ILE A 52 38.26 7.66 30.43
C ILE A 52 37.13 8.05 31.37
N ARG A 53 36.84 9.35 31.40
CA ARG A 53 35.70 9.98 32.06
C ARG A 53 34.94 10.83 31.03
N PHE A 54 33.64 10.66 30.96
CA PHE A 54 32.76 11.49 30.15
C PHE A 54 31.99 12.46 31.03
N GLU A 55 32.07 13.74 30.72
CA GLU A 55 31.22 14.74 31.35
C GLU A 55 29.96 14.90 30.49
N ALA A 56 28.81 14.56 31.07
CA ALA A 56 27.51 14.84 30.47
C ALA A 56 27.10 16.30 30.71
N ASP A 57 26.14 16.80 29.92
CA ASP A 57 25.73 18.21 29.94
C ASP A 57 25.23 18.72 31.31
N ASN A 58 24.78 17.83 32.20
CA ASN A 58 24.38 18.17 33.57
C ASN A 58 25.51 18.06 34.61
N GLY A 59 26.76 17.90 34.18
CA GLY A 59 27.94 17.73 35.03
C GLY A 59 28.09 16.33 35.63
N LYS A 60 27.23 15.37 35.27
CA LYS A 60 27.38 13.98 35.70
C LYS A 60 28.56 13.33 34.97
N ILE A 61 29.45 12.70 35.72
CA ILE A 61 30.63 12.01 35.18
C ILE A 61 30.32 10.53 34.98
N ILE A 62 30.57 10.04 33.77
CA ILE A 62 30.44 8.62 33.39
C ILE A 62 31.85 8.07 33.16
N ILE A 63 32.28 7.16 34.02
CA ILE A 63 33.58 6.51 33.93
C ILE A 63 33.52 5.27 33.03
N GLY A 64 34.62 4.90 32.39
CA GLY A 64 34.70 3.69 31.57
C GLY A 64 36.12 3.29 31.20
N HIS A 65 36.21 2.26 30.36
CA HIS A 65 37.45 1.73 29.79
C HIS A 65 37.43 1.93 28.27
N LYS A 66 38.44 2.62 27.71
CA LYS A 66 38.54 2.91 26.27
C LYS A 66 38.45 1.61 25.46
N ASN A 67 39.12 0.55 25.88
CA ASN A 67 39.12 -0.75 25.18
C ASN A 67 37.72 -1.37 25.05
N VAL A 68 36.90 -1.32 26.11
CA VAL A 68 35.52 -1.86 26.10
C VAL A 68 34.64 -1.01 25.19
N LEU A 69 34.73 0.31 25.30
CA LEU A 69 33.93 1.26 24.52
C LEU A 69 34.24 1.19 23.01
N ILE A 70 35.51 1.11 22.64
CA ILE A 70 35.98 0.96 21.24
C ILE A 70 35.56 -0.38 20.64
N ALA A 71 35.47 -1.43 21.47
CA ALA A 71 35.02 -2.73 21.01
C ALA A 71 33.52 -2.75 20.69
N ALA A 72 32.72 -2.00 21.47
CA ALA A 72 31.26 -2.00 21.33
C ALA A 72 30.71 -0.95 20.37
N SER A 73 31.40 0.18 20.17
CA SER A 73 30.89 1.32 19.40
C SER A 73 31.93 1.84 18.40
N PRO A 74 31.57 1.88 17.10
CA PRO A 74 32.42 2.51 16.08
C PRO A 74 32.64 4.01 16.32
N TYR A 75 31.68 4.70 16.95
CA TYR A 75 31.83 6.11 17.35
C TYR A 75 33.03 6.28 18.31
N PHE A 76 33.07 5.48 19.39
CA PHE A 76 34.20 5.53 20.33
C PHE A 76 35.50 5.08 19.68
N ARG A 77 35.45 4.09 18.77
CA ARG A 77 36.63 3.71 17.96
C ARG A 77 37.19 4.89 17.17
N ALA A 78 36.35 5.62 16.44
CA ALA A 78 36.78 6.77 15.67
C ALA A 78 37.34 7.87 16.58
N MET A 79 36.62 8.18 17.65
CA MET A 79 36.96 9.20 18.64
C MET A 79 38.35 8.98 19.26
N PHE A 80 38.66 7.76 19.71
CA PHE A 80 39.93 7.47 20.38
C PHE A 80 41.09 7.14 19.45
N SER A 81 40.83 6.83 18.17
CA SER A 81 41.90 6.50 17.21
C SER A 81 42.44 7.73 16.48
N ASN A 82 41.57 8.70 16.15
CA ASN A 82 41.89 9.74 15.15
C ASN A 82 41.85 11.18 15.67
N PHE A 83 41.40 11.43 16.90
CA PHE A 83 41.14 12.79 17.39
C PHE A 83 41.99 13.17 18.62
N TYR A 84 42.02 14.47 18.93
CA TYR A 84 42.76 15.06 20.04
C TYR A 84 42.32 14.51 21.42
N GLU A 85 41.13 13.94 21.46
CA GLU A 85 40.49 13.25 22.58
C GLU A 85 41.20 11.94 22.96
N SER A 86 42.04 11.36 22.09
CA SER A 86 42.79 10.14 22.40
C SER A 86 43.64 10.28 23.67
N ASN A 87 44.22 11.48 23.85
CA ASN A 87 45.15 11.82 24.93
C ASN A 87 44.48 12.51 26.12
N LYS A 88 43.14 12.60 26.12
CA LYS A 88 42.38 13.17 27.24
C LYS A 88 41.78 12.07 28.11
N ASP A 89 41.78 12.34 29.41
CA ASP A 89 41.11 11.50 30.41
C ASP A 89 39.69 11.98 30.70
N LEU A 90 39.35 13.22 30.31
CA LEU A 90 38.01 13.81 30.42
C LEU A 90 37.55 14.30 29.05
N VAL A 91 36.39 13.81 28.61
CA VAL A 91 35.78 14.27 27.36
C VAL A 91 34.30 14.59 27.55
N THR A 92 33.86 15.72 27.03
CA THR A 92 32.45 16.09 27.00
C THR A 92 31.77 15.46 25.78
N ILE A 93 30.75 14.64 25.99
CA ILE A 93 29.89 14.19 24.88
C ILE A 93 28.71 15.14 24.81
N ARG A 94 28.70 15.98 23.77
CA ARG A 94 27.62 16.95 23.53
C ARG A 94 26.41 16.23 22.94
N GLU A 95 25.23 16.79 23.18
CA GLU A 95 23.96 16.36 22.57
C GLU A 95 23.43 15.00 23.06
N LEU A 96 23.89 14.51 24.21
CA LEU A 96 23.35 13.30 24.82
C LEU A 96 22.85 13.58 26.24
N ASP A 97 21.64 13.13 26.52
CA ASP A 97 21.11 13.15 27.88
C ASP A 97 21.97 12.26 28.80
N SER A 98 22.27 12.76 29.99
CA SER A 98 23.15 12.09 30.96
C SER A 98 22.61 10.74 31.44
N THR A 99 21.28 10.59 31.54
CA THR A 99 20.65 9.35 32.02
C THR A 99 20.66 8.30 30.92
N ILE A 100 20.39 8.70 29.69
CA ILE A 100 20.47 7.84 28.51
C ILE A 100 21.92 7.43 28.22
N SER A 101 22.86 8.37 28.32
CA SER A 101 24.29 8.07 28.17
C SER A 101 24.75 7.04 29.19
N GLN A 102 24.33 7.19 30.45
CA GLN A 102 24.62 6.19 31.48
C GLN A 102 24.02 4.84 31.12
N LEU A 103 22.75 4.80 30.68
CA LEU A 103 22.04 3.58 30.29
C LEU A 103 22.74 2.85 29.12
N LEU A 104 23.20 3.59 28.11
CA LEU A 104 23.91 3.05 26.95
C LEU A 104 25.30 2.53 27.32
N VAL A 105 26.03 3.24 28.18
CA VAL A 105 27.32 2.73 28.66
C VAL A 105 27.11 1.54 29.59
N ASP A 106 26.08 1.53 30.43
CA ASP A 106 25.74 0.35 31.23
C ASP A 106 25.40 -0.84 30.33
N TYR A 107 24.63 -0.64 29.26
CA TYR A 107 24.36 -1.66 28.24
C TYR A 107 25.64 -2.21 27.58
N ILE A 108 26.63 -1.38 27.27
CA ILE A 108 27.92 -1.84 26.72
C ILE A 108 28.61 -2.85 27.67
N TYR A 109 28.42 -2.69 28.97
CA TYR A 109 29.04 -3.52 29.99
C TYR A 109 28.18 -4.69 30.46
N THR A 110 26.85 -4.59 30.38
CA THR A 110 25.93 -5.64 30.85
C THR A 110 25.33 -6.47 29.72
N GLY A 111 25.20 -5.90 28.52
CA GLY A 111 24.42 -6.46 27.42
C GLY A 111 22.90 -6.34 27.62
N GLU A 112 22.45 -5.67 28.68
CA GLU A 112 21.04 -5.54 29.04
C GLU A 112 20.61 -4.07 29.01
N ILE A 113 19.42 -3.80 28.46
CA ILE A 113 18.87 -2.45 28.38
C ILE A 113 17.37 -2.44 28.61
N ILE A 114 16.89 -1.46 29.39
CA ILE A 114 15.48 -1.30 29.72
C ILE A 114 14.90 -0.21 28.82
N ILE A 115 13.92 -0.57 28.00
CA ILE A 115 13.25 0.34 27.06
C ILE A 115 11.82 0.61 27.57
N THR A 116 11.48 1.89 27.67
CA THR A 116 10.16 2.39 28.12
C THR A 116 9.63 3.41 27.13
N LYS A 117 8.34 3.79 27.27
CA LYS A 117 7.71 4.78 26.37
C LYS A 117 8.35 6.16 26.49
N GLU A 118 8.85 6.50 27.67
CA GLU A 118 9.44 7.80 27.99
C GLU A 118 10.90 7.88 27.51
N ASN A 119 11.64 6.77 27.54
CA ASN A 119 13.07 6.77 27.20
C ASN A 119 13.35 6.45 25.73
N VAL A 120 12.46 5.75 25.02
CA VAL A 120 12.76 5.16 23.70
C VAL A 120 13.18 6.17 22.64
N GLN A 121 12.60 7.37 22.63
CA GLN A 121 12.95 8.41 21.65
C GLN A 121 14.37 8.93 21.88
N ALA A 122 14.68 9.31 23.13
CA ALA A 122 16.02 9.76 23.50
C ALA A 122 17.05 8.64 23.36
N LEU A 123 16.66 7.41 23.68
CA LEU A 123 17.50 6.22 23.54
C LEU A 123 17.85 5.95 22.08
N LEU A 124 16.87 5.99 21.18
CA LEU A 124 17.07 5.80 19.74
C LEU A 124 17.95 6.91 19.15
N SER A 125 17.75 8.17 19.53
CA SER A 125 18.63 9.26 19.07
C SER A 125 20.06 9.10 19.57
N SER A 126 20.24 8.74 20.85
CA SER A 126 21.57 8.58 21.45
C SER A 126 22.30 7.33 20.97
N ALA A 127 21.59 6.22 20.80
CA ALA A 127 22.15 4.99 20.26
C ALA A 127 22.57 5.17 18.80
N ASN A 128 21.85 5.99 18.03
CA ASN A 128 22.26 6.37 16.69
C ASN A 128 23.56 7.20 16.67
N VAL A 129 23.69 8.20 17.54
CA VAL A 129 24.95 8.98 17.68
C VAL A 129 26.12 8.08 18.02
N LEU A 130 25.93 7.15 18.97
CA LEU A 130 26.95 6.19 19.38
C LEU A 130 27.11 4.99 18.42
N GLN A 131 26.34 4.94 17.33
CA GLN A 131 26.36 3.86 16.34
C GLN A 131 26.18 2.46 16.96
N LEU A 132 25.19 2.33 17.86
CA LEU A 132 24.80 1.09 18.52
C LEU A 132 23.60 0.45 17.79
N ASP A 133 23.85 -0.16 16.64
CA ASP A 133 22.82 -0.65 15.71
C ASP A 133 21.81 -1.60 16.34
N TYR A 134 22.24 -2.51 17.22
CA TYR A 134 21.34 -3.45 17.89
C TYR A 134 20.31 -2.74 18.79
N VAL A 135 20.73 -1.68 19.48
CA VAL A 135 19.82 -0.87 20.30
C VAL A 135 18.85 -0.10 19.40
N ASN A 136 19.33 0.41 18.26
CA ASN A 136 18.49 1.09 17.27
C ASN A 136 17.39 0.17 16.72
N ASP A 137 17.73 -1.08 16.38
CA ASP A 137 16.80 -2.08 15.88
C ASP A 137 15.69 -2.40 16.90
N ILE A 138 16.07 -2.65 18.16
CA ILE A 138 15.10 -2.97 19.20
C ILE A 138 14.22 -1.76 19.53
N CYS A 139 14.79 -0.56 19.59
CA CYS A 139 14.01 0.67 19.80
C CYS A 139 13.01 0.89 18.66
N ALA A 140 13.42 0.68 17.40
CA ALA A 140 12.53 0.77 16.26
C ALA A 140 11.42 -0.29 16.30
N GLU A 141 11.73 -1.53 16.67
CA GLU A 141 10.75 -2.60 16.84
C GLU A 141 9.77 -2.31 17.98
N PHE A 142 10.26 -1.77 19.10
CA PHE A 142 9.43 -1.35 20.23
C PHE A 142 8.44 -0.25 19.82
N LEU A 143 8.91 0.77 19.09
CA LEU A 143 8.05 1.83 18.55
C LEU A 143 7.01 1.27 17.58
N GLN A 144 7.38 0.33 16.71
CA GLN A 144 6.43 -0.31 15.79
C GLN A 144 5.30 -1.05 16.54
N LYS A 145 5.64 -1.80 17.59
CA LYS A 145 4.67 -2.55 18.39
C LYS A 145 3.74 -1.67 19.23
N GLN A 146 4.17 -0.46 19.57
CA GLN A 146 3.40 0.49 20.38
C GLN A 146 2.69 1.58 19.54
N MET A 147 2.70 1.48 18.20
CA MET A 147 2.02 2.45 17.35
C MET A 147 0.51 2.48 17.62
N ASP A 148 -0.01 3.69 17.82
CA ASP A 148 -1.42 3.96 18.04
C ASP A 148 -1.85 5.24 17.30
N SER A 149 -3.17 5.52 17.27
CA SER A 149 -3.71 6.68 16.56
C SER A 149 -3.28 8.04 17.13
N SER A 150 -2.82 8.08 18.38
CA SER A 150 -2.35 9.31 19.05
C SER A 150 -0.85 9.55 18.87
N ASN A 151 -0.04 8.50 18.71
CA ASN A 151 1.42 8.63 18.65
C ASN A 151 2.02 8.48 17.24
N CYS A 152 1.27 7.92 16.28
CA CYS A 152 1.80 7.55 14.97
C CYS A 152 2.37 8.74 14.17
N ILE A 153 1.77 9.93 14.28
CA ILE A 153 2.28 11.14 13.62
C ILE A 153 3.63 11.55 14.21
N GLY A 154 3.74 11.59 15.55
CA GLY A 154 4.99 11.89 16.24
C GLY A 154 6.08 10.87 15.90
N ILE A 155 5.75 9.58 15.86
CA ILE A 155 6.70 8.52 15.46
C ILE A 155 7.14 8.67 14.00
N LYS A 156 6.22 8.99 13.08
CA LYS A 156 6.55 9.26 11.67
C LYS A 156 7.48 10.47 11.57
N ALA A 157 7.16 11.58 12.24
CA ALA A 157 7.97 12.80 12.22
C ALA A 157 9.38 12.52 12.78
N PHE A 158 9.47 11.80 13.89
CA PHE A 158 10.74 11.36 14.46
C PHE A 158 11.52 10.48 13.48
N ALA A 159 10.90 9.43 12.92
CA ALA A 159 11.54 8.54 11.95
C ALA A 159 12.02 9.29 10.69
N SER A 160 11.28 10.31 10.25
CA SER A 160 11.63 11.13 9.10
C SER A 160 12.87 11.99 9.34
N ALA A 161 13.10 12.45 10.58
CA ALA A 161 14.31 13.20 10.95
C ALA A 161 15.59 12.34 10.86
N PHE A 162 15.43 11.01 10.91
CA PHE A 162 16.52 10.03 10.83
C PHE A 162 16.44 9.18 9.55
N ALA A 163 15.79 9.66 8.49
CA ALA A 163 15.50 8.88 7.28
C ALA A 163 16.75 8.37 6.54
N ASP A 164 17.92 8.98 6.73
CA ASP A 164 19.20 8.54 6.15
C ASP A 164 19.70 7.21 6.74
N LEU A 165 19.09 6.74 7.83
CA LEU A 165 19.48 5.51 8.53
C LEU A 165 18.55 4.36 8.15
N HIS A 166 19.14 3.23 7.77
CA HIS A 166 18.42 2.05 7.30
C HIS A 166 17.34 1.57 8.28
N ASN A 167 17.56 1.62 9.59
CA ASN A 167 16.61 1.15 10.61
C ASN A 167 15.36 2.05 10.68
N CYS A 168 15.55 3.36 10.51
CA CYS A 168 14.47 4.35 10.53
C CYS A 168 13.62 4.31 9.26
N THR A 169 14.14 3.82 8.14
CA THR A 169 13.34 3.65 6.91
C THR A 169 12.19 2.65 7.09
N LYS A 170 12.42 1.52 7.77
CA LYS A 170 11.39 0.52 8.07
C LYS A 170 10.30 1.07 9.00
N LEU A 171 10.73 1.82 10.02
CA LEU A 171 9.81 2.49 10.96
C LEU A 171 8.98 3.56 10.24
N LEU A 172 9.60 4.33 9.34
CA LEU A 172 8.91 5.33 8.52
C LEU A 172 7.86 4.68 7.61
N SER A 173 8.21 3.64 6.85
CA SER A 173 7.25 2.95 5.98
C SER A 173 6.09 2.33 6.78
N SER A 174 6.38 1.75 7.94
CA SER A 174 5.36 1.14 8.81
C SER A 174 4.42 2.20 9.40
N SER A 175 4.95 3.35 9.84
CA SER A 175 4.14 4.45 10.36
C SER A 175 3.31 5.13 9.26
N GLU A 176 3.86 5.33 8.06
CA GLU A 176 3.11 5.84 6.90
C GLU A 176 1.95 4.89 6.53
N ALA A 177 2.20 3.58 6.50
CA ALA A 177 1.14 2.59 6.26
C ALA A 177 0.07 2.64 7.34
N TYR A 178 0.45 2.70 8.63
CA TYR A 178 -0.50 2.78 9.74
C TYR A 178 -1.39 4.03 9.65
N ILE A 179 -0.80 5.20 9.40
CA ILE A 179 -1.54 6.46 9.24
C ILE A 179 -2.53 6.36 8.08
N LYS A 180 -2.14 5.76 6.95
CA LYS A 180 -3.04 5.56 5.81
C LYS A 180 -4.20 4.62 6.16
N GLN A 181 -3.95 3.54 6.90
CA GLN A 181 -4.96 2.54 7.30
C GLN A 181 -5.96 3.08 8.35
N LYS A 182 -5.50 3.94 9.27
CA LYS A 182 -6.30 4.48 10.38
C LYS A 182 -6.54 5.98 10.28
N PHE A 183 -6.53 6.52 9.06
CA PHE A 183 -6.57 7.96 8.77
C PHE A 183 -7.68 8.71 9.53
N LEU A 184 -8.91 8.18 9.56
CA LEU A 184 -10.04 8.83 10.24
C LEU A 184 -9.88 8.92 11.77
N GLU A 185 -9.22 7.95 12.39
CA GLU A 185 -8.94 7.98 13.83
C GLU A 185 -7.82 8.98 14.12
N VAL A 186 -6.76 8.96 13.29
CA VAL A 186 -5.61 9.86 13.39
C VAL A 186 -6.01 11.32 13.19
N ALA A 187 -6.88 11.62 12.21
CA ALA A 187 -7.33 12.98 11.92
C ALA A 187 -8.18 13.63 13.03
N LYS A 188 -8.68 12.83 13.99
CA LYS A 188 -9.35 13.36 15.19
C LYS A 188 -8.36 13.96 16.18
N GLY A 189 -7.16 13.40 16.27
CA GLY A 189 -6.12 13.83 17.21
C GLY A 189 -5.61 15.25 16.98
N GLU A 190 -5.02 15.84 18.02
CA GLU A 190 -4.43 17.18 17.96
C GLU A 190 -3.12 17.18 17.18
N ASP A 191 -2.36 16.09 17.21
CA ASP A 191 -1.14 15.90 16.41
C ASP A 191 -1.39 16.00 14.90
N PHE A 192 -2.62 15.75 14.44
CA PHE A 192 -2.97 16.00 13.03
C PHE A 192 -2.92 17.48 12.69
N LEU A 193 -3.26 18.36 13.64
CA LEU A 193 -3.27 19.81 13.46
C LEU A 193 -1.85 20.39 13.45
N SER A 194 -0.87 19.69 14.00
CA SER A 194 0.55 20.08 13.99
C SER A 194 1.30 19.68 12.71
N LEU A 195 0.67 18.90 11.82
CA LEU A 195 1.27 18.53 10.53
C LEU A 195 1.63 19.74 9.67
N SER A 196 2.76 19.64 8.96
CA SER A 196 3.16 20.62 7.94
C SER A 196 2.24 20.56 6.72
N SER A 197 2.19 21.65 5.94
CA SER A 197 1.40 21.69 4.70
C SER A 197 1.91 20.67 3.67
N GLU A 198 3.22 20.44 3.62
CA GLU A 198 3.86 19.48 2.71
C GLU A 198 3.53 18.03 3.07
N ASP A 199 3.60 17.69 4.37
CA ASP A 199 3.22 16.37 4.86
C ASP A 199 1.74 16.08 4.63
N LEU A 200 0.88 17.08 4.89
CA LEU A 200 -0.54 16.93 4.67
C LEU A 200 -0.85 16.73 3.19
N VAL A 201 -0.24 17.51 2.30
CA VAL A 201 -0.36 17.31 0.84
C VAL A 201 0.08 15.90 0.47
N LYS A 202 1.29 15.46 0.87
CA LYS A 202 1.80 14.11 0.58
C LYS A 202 0.82 13.01 1.04
N LEU A 203 0.21 13.20 2.20
CA LEU A 203 -0.76 12.26 2.76
C LEU A 203 -2.05 12.21 1.92
N ILE A 204 -2.66 13.36 1.60
CA ILE A 204 -3.91 13.43 0.83
C ILE A 204 -3.72 13.14 -0.66
N SER A 205 -2.51 13.26 -1.20
CA SER A 205 -2.19 12.83 -2.57
C SER A 205 -2.25 11.31 -2.74
N SER A 206 -2.11 10.55 -1.66
CA SER A 206 -2.07 9.08 -1.69
C SER A 206 -3.41 8.45 -2.11
N ASN A 207 -3.36 7.45 -3.00
CA ASN A 207 -4.55 6.68 -3.38
C ASN A 207 -5.01 5.71 -2.29
N ASP A 208 -4.08 5.25 -1.45
CA ASP A 208 -4.28 4.18 -0.47
C ASP A 208 -4.76 4.67 0.91
N LEU A 209 -5.46 5.81 0.98
CA LEU A 209 -6.05 6.25 2.25
C LEU A 209 -7.32 5.44 2.54
N ALA A 210 -7.40 4.86 3.74
CA ALA A 210 -8.57 4.14 4.22
C ALA A 210 -9.68 5.13 4.64
N VAL A 211 -10.44 5.60 3.67
CA VAL A 211 -11.55 6.54 3.88
C VAL A 211 -12.77 6.07 3.09
N PRO A 212 -13.95 5.98 3.74
CA PRO A 212 -15.17 5.50 3.07
C PRO A 212 -15.68 6.50 2.03
N PHE A 213 -15.57 7.81 2.30
CA PHE A 213 -16.05 8.87 1.43
C PHE A 213 -15.09 10.06 1.42
N GLU A 214 -14.91 10.69 0.26
CA GLU A 214 -14.03 11.86 0.10
C GLU A 214 -14.47 13.05 0.96
N GLU A 215 -15.75 13.12 1.34
CA GLU A 215 -16.29 14.13 2.25
C GLU A 215 -15.49 14.21 3.56
N LYS A 216 -15.05 13.05 4.08
CA LYS A 216 -14.24 13.01 5.30
C LYS A 216 -12.83 13.56 5.09
N VAL A 217 -12.24 13.35 3.92
CA VAL A 217 -10.95 13.98 3.59
C VAL A 217 -11.10 15.50 3.54
N PHE A 218 -12.18 15.99 2.90
CA PHE A 218 -12.49 17.42 2.87
C PHE A 218 -12.69 18.00 4.27
N GLU A 219 -13.50 17.37 5.12
CA GLU A 219 -13.71 17.79 6.51
C GLU A 219 -12.38 17.89 7.28
N CYS A 220 -11.49 16.90 7.12
CA CYS A 220 -10.19 16.88 7.79
C CYS A 220 -9.27 18.01 7.32
N VAL A 221 -9.22 18.26 6.00
CA VAL A 221 -8.44 19.38 5.44
C VAL A 221 -8.99 20.72 5.93
N MET A 222 -10.31 20.89 5.95
CA MET A 222 -10.93 22.12 6.46
C MET A 222 -10.69 22.31 7.96
N LYS A 223 -10.72 21.24 8.76
CA LYS A 223 -10.36 21.29 10.20
C LYS A 223 -8.92 21.78 10.39
N TRP A 224 -7.98 21.28 9.59
CA TRP A 224 -6.57 21.69 9.64
C TRP A 224 -6.37 23.15 9.23
N VAL A 225 -7.07 23.63 8.19
CA VAL A 225 -6.98 25.03 7.74
C VAL A 225 -7.66 25.99 8.73
N LYS A 226 -8.83 25.62 9.29
CA LYS A 226 -9.56 26.44 10.27
C LYS A 226 -8.82 26.62 11.59
N HIS A 227 -7.88 25.74 11.93
CA HIS A 227 -7.07 25.84 13.15
C HIS A 227 -6.11 27.04 13.14
N ASP A 228 -5.56 27.41 11.98
CA ASP A 228 -4.67 28.57 11.80
C ASP A 228 -4.97 29.22 10.45
N SER A 229 -6.12 29.88 10.39
CA SER A 229 -6.67 30.42 9.15
C SER A 229 -5.84 31.53 8.54
N GLU A 230 -5.01 32.22 9.33
CA GLU A 230 -4.19 33.34 8.83
C GLU A 230 -3.03 32.84 7.97
N HIS A 231 -2.32 31.80 8.40
CA HIS A 231 -1.15 31.29 7.68
C HIS A 231 -1.48 30.12 6.74
N ARG A 232 -2.56 29.36 7.02
CA ARG A 232 -2.86 28.13 6.27
C ARG A 232 -3.74 28.36 5.04
N ILE A 233 -4.38 29.52 4.93
CA ILE A 233 -5.28 29.83 3.81
C ILE A 233 -4.55 29.86 2.46
N ASP A 234 -3.28 30.27 2.44
CA ASP A 234 -2.47 30.30 1.22
C ASP A 234 -2.25 28.88 0.65
N PHE A 235 -2.17 27.88 1.52
CA PHE A 235 -2.00 26.47 1.15
C PHE A 235 -3.30 25.77 0.79
N LEU A 236 -4.47 26.37 1.07
CA LEU A 236 -5.78 25.79 0.80
C LEU A 236 -5.93 25.37 -0.67
N SER A 237 -5.46 26.20 -1.60
CA SER A 237 -5.55 25.91 -3.04
C SER A 237 -4.76 24.66 -3.45
N LYS A 238 -3.56 24.45 -2.86
CA LYS A 238 -2.71 23.28 -3.09
C LYS A 238 -3.28 22.02 -2.45
N LEU A 239 -3.92 22.16 -1.29
CA LEU A 239 -4.60 21.06 -0.61
C LEU A 239 -5.84 20.62 -1.40
N MET A 240 -6.68 21.56 -1.85
CA MET A 240 -7.91 21.27 -2.58
C MET A 240 -7.68 20.60 -3.93
N GLU A 241 -6.52 20.77 -4.55
CA GLU A 241 -6.11 20.05 -5.76
C GLU A 241 -6.06 18.52 -5.54
N HIS A 242 -5.82 18.08 -4.31
CA HIS A 242 -5.69 16.67 -3.96
C HIS A 242 -6.93 16.10 -3.29
N VAL A 243 -7.94 16.94 -3.03
CA VAL A 243 -9.27 16.52 -2.59
C VAL A 243 -10.12 16.22 -3.83
N ARG A 244 -10.70 15.03 -3.87
CA ARG A 244 -11.45 14.51 -5.03
C ARG A 244 -12.90 15.01 -5.01
N LEU A 245 -13.06 16.34 -5.00
CA LEU A 245 -14.34 17.05 -4.99
C LEU A 245 -15.37 16.52 -6.04
N PRO A 246 -14.97 16.11 -7.26
CA PRO A 246 -15.92 15.55 -8.24
C PRO A 246 -16.65 14.28 -7.79
N LEU A 247 -16.14 13.58 -6.77
CA LEU A 247 -16.76 12.37 -6.20
C LEU A 247 -17.78 12.69 -5.09
N LEU A 248 -17.95 13.96 -4.73
CA LEU A 248 -18.92 14.39 -3.72
C LEU A 248 -20.32 14.55 -4.32
N LYS A 249 -21.35 14.36 -3.48
CA LYS A 249 -22.73 14.62 -3.84
C LYS A 249 -22.95 16.10 -4.19
N PRO A 250 -23.88 16.42 -5.12
CA PRO A 250 -24.24 17.81 -5.44
C PRO A 250 -24.66 18.65 -4.22
N ASP A 251 -25.38 18.06 -3.26
CA ASP A 251 -25.82 18.77 -2.04
C ASP A 251 -24.64 19.20 -1.17
N ILE A 252 -23.63 18.32 -1.03
CA ILE A 252 -22.42 18.61 -0.27
C ILE A 252 -21.58 19.64 -1.02
N LEU A 253 -21.43 19.50 -2.35
CA LEU A 253 -20.74 20.51 -3.17
C LEU A 253 -21.39 21.89 -3.07
N PHE A 254 -22.72 21.96 -2.99
CA PHE A 254 -23.43 23.21 -2.79
C PHE A 254 -23.14 23.83 -1.42
N ASN A 255 -23.04 23.02 -0.36
CA ASN A 255 -22.59 23.48 0.95
C ASN A 255 -21.14 23.96 0.92
N ILE A 256 -20.25 23.25 0.24
CA ILE A 256 -18.84 23.62 0.05
C ILE A 256 -18.72 24.95 -0.71
N PHE A 257 -19.54 25.17 -1.74
CA PHE A 257 -19.58 26.44 -2.47
C PHE A 257 -19.97 27.63 -1.60
N LYS A 258 -20.77 27.42 -0.55
CA LYS A 258 -21.15 28.46 0.41
C LYS A 258 -20.09 28.76 1.46
N GLU A 259 -19.05 27.93 1.60
CA GLU A 259 -18.00 28.18 2.59
C GLU A 259 -17.15 29.41 2.19
N PRO A 260 -17.08 30.45 3.05
CA PRO A 260 -16.48 31.74 2.69
C PRO A 260 -14.96 31.67 2.47
N LEU A 261 -14.28 30.66 3.02
CA LEU A 261 -12.83 30.46 2.82
C LEU A 261 -12.51 30.01 1.39
N LEU A 262 -13.43 29.29 0.74
CA LEU A 262 -13.22 28.75 -0.61
C LEU A 262 -13.65 29.77 -1.68
N SER A 263 -14.68 30.56 -1.41
CA SER A 263 -15.21 31.56 -2.35
C SER A 263 -14.21 32.68 -2.65
N ASN A 264 -13.30 32.99 -1.71
CA ASN A 264 -12.26 34.01 -1.88
C ASN A 264 -11.13 33.57 -2.84
N SER A 265 -10.96 32.27 -3.10
CA SER A 265 -9.90 31.76 -3.97
C SER A 265 -10.42 31.40 -5.36
N SER A 266 -9.90 32.08 -6.38
CA SER A 266 -10.26 31.81 -7.78
C SER A 266 -9.93 30.37 -8.21
N LYS A 267 -8.83 29.79 -7.71
CA LYS A 267 -8.44 28.40 -8.00
C LYS A 267 -9.40 27.38 -7.39
N CYS A 268 -9.78 27.57 -6.12
CA CYS A 268 -10.74 26.69 -5.46
C CYS A 268 -12.12 26.75 -6.13
N ASN A 269 -12.56 27.95 -6.54
CA ASN A 269 -13.79 28.10 -7.31
C ASN A 269 -13.74 27.33 -8.63
N ASN A 270 -12.63 27.35 -9.36
CA ASN A 270 -12.47 26.56 -10.59
C ASN A 270 -12.62 25.04 -10.31
N TYR A 271 -12.04 24.54 -9.23
CA TYR A 271 -12.16 23.12 -8.84
C TYR A 271 -13.60 22.72 -8.48
N ILE A 272 -14.35 23.61 -7.82
CA ILE A 272 -15.76 23.39 -7.49
C ILE A 272 -16.62 23.40 -8.75
N ILE A 273 -16.41 24.37 -9.64
CA ILE A 273 -17.12 24.48 -10.92
C ILE A 273 -16.89 23.22 -11.77
N GLU A 274 -15.64 22.77 -11.88
CA GLU A 274 -15.30 21.50 -12.55
C GLU A 274 -16.04 20.30 -11.95
N SER A 275 -16.18 20.26 -10.62
CA SER A 275 -16.88 19.19 -9.92
C SER A 275 -18.39 19.19 -10.22
N PHE A 276 -19.00 20.37 -10.36
CA PHE A 276 -20.40 20.49 -10.81
C PHE A 276 -20.58 20.06 -12.27
N TYR A 277 -19.67 20.45 -13.16
CA TYR A 277 -19.69 20.00 -14.56
C TYR A 277 -19.58 18.48 -14.66
N PHE A 278 -18.68 17.87 -13.89
CA PHE A 278 -18.51 16.41 -13.88
C PHE A 278 -19.74 15.68 -13.34
N ASN A 279 -20.34 16.14 -12.23
CA ASN A 279 -21.58 15.54 -11.71
C ASN A 279 -22.75 15.70 -12.70
N HIS A 280 -22.81 16.82 -13.42
CA HIS A 280 -23.83 17.02 -14.47
C HIS A 280 -23.58 16.11 -15.68
N GLN A 281 -22.31 15.92 -16.08
CA GLN A 281 -21.93 15.00 -17.15
C GLN A 281 -22.14 13.53 -16.78
N LYS A 282 -21.86 13.09 -15.54
CA LYS A 282 -22.20 11.73 -15.08
C LYS A 282 -23.67 11.36 -15.34
N CYS A 283 -24.58 12.32 -15.22
CA CYS A 283 -26.01 12.13 -15.48
C CYS A 283 -26.39 12.15 -16.98
N VAL A 284 -25.53 12.66 -17.87
CA VAL A 284 -25.89 12.95 -19.27
C VAL A 284 -25.00 12.21 -20.29
N GLN A 285 -23.72 11.98 -20.01
CA GLN A 285 -22.73 11.28 -20.85
C GLN A 285 -21.57 10.72 -19.97
N PRO A 286 -21.47 9.39 -19.75
CA PRO A 286 -20.38 8.75 -18.98
C PRO A 286 -18.96 8.87 -19.57
N SER A 287 -18.78 9.50 -20.74
CA SER A 287 -17.60 9.34 -21.60
C SER A 287 -16.40 10.22 -21.29
N THR A 288 -16.52 11.24 -20.45
CA THR A 288 -15.38 12.08 -20.08
C THR A 288 -15.04 11.80 -18.63
N ILE A 289 -14.34 10.70 -18.37
CA ILE A 289 -13.60 10.51 -17.11
C ILE A 289 -12.22 11.07 -17.38
N PRO A 290 -11.90 12.31 -16.97
CA PRO A 290 -10.55 12.82 -17.11
C PRO A 290 -9.63 11.93 -16.28
N LYS A 291 -8.49 11.50 -16.84
CA LYS A 291 -7.49 10.63 -16.19
C LYS A 291 -6.81 11.27 -14.96
N MET A 292 -7.32 12.38 -14.45
CA MET A 292 -6.77 13.10 -13.30
C MET A 292 -7.17 12.41 -12.00
N ILE A 293 -6.25 12.44 -11.02
CA ILE A 293 -6.40 11.82 -9.69
C ILE A 293 -7.72 12.21 -9.00
N ARG A 294 -8.25 13.40 -9.29
CA ARG A 294 -9.49 13.95 -8.72
C ARG A 294 -10.78 13.24 -9.15
N PHE A 295 -10.76 12.47 -10.23
CA PHE A 295 -11.95 11.75 -10.73
C PHE A 295 -11.93 10.26 -10.42
N LYS A 296 -10.81 9.73 -9.93
CA LYS A 296 -10.68 8.33 -9.55
C LYS A 296 -11.00 8.17 -8.06
N PRO A 297 -11.87 7.24 -7.63
CA PRO A 297 -12.03 6.92 -6.22
C PRO A 297 -10.72 6.44 -5.57
N ARG A 298 -10.59 6.65 -4.25
CA ARG A 298 -9.43 6.13 -3.50
C ARG A 298 -9.50 4.61 -3.47
N GLN A 299 -8.43 3.96 -3.90
CA GLN A 299 -8.29 2.50 -3.89
C GLN A 299 -7.43 2.17 -2.68
N PHE A 300 -8.09 1.84 -1.58
CA PHE A 300 -7.38 1.27 -0.44
C PHE A 300 -7.05 -0.17 -0.77
N ASP A 301 -5.78 -0.57 -0.72
CA ASP A 301 -5.32 -1.94 -1.05
C ASP A 301 -5.91 -3.02 -0.10
N GLY A 302 -6.48 -2.58 1.04
CA GLY A 302 -7.29 -3.41 1.92
C GLY A 302 -8.80 -3.28 1.72
N SER A 303 -9.29 -2.60 0.67
CA SER A 303 -10.73 -2.59 0.35
C SER A 303 -11.09 -3.99 -0.13
N GLN A 304 -11.78 -4.70 0.76
CA GLN A 304 -12.23 -6.05 0.55
C GLN A 304 -13.12 -6.08 -0.70
N LYS A 305 -12.65 -6.67 -1.80
CA LYS A 305 -13.45 -6.82 -3.01
C LYS A 305 -14.68 -7.66 -2.65
N VAL A 306 -15.85 -7.08 -2.86
CA VAL A 306 -17.15 -7.74 -2.64
C VAL A 306 -17.71 -8.23 -3.97
N ILE A 307 -18.49 -9.31 -3.91
CA ILE A 307 -19.18 -9.88 -5.06
C ILE A 307 -20.60 -9.33 -5.08
N LEU A 308 -21.01 -8.70 -6.19
CA LEU A 308 -22.42 -8.37 -6.43
C LEU A 308 -23.11 -9.60 -7.03
N MET A 309 -24.03 -10.18 -6.27
CA MET A 309 -24.81 -11.34 -6.69
C MET A 309 -26.16 -10.89 -7.23
N PHE A 310 -26.57 -11.50 -8.34
CA PHE A 310 -27.91 -11.37 -8.91
C PHE A 310 -28.66 -12.67 -8.64
N ASN A 311 -29.62 -12.61 -7.72
CA ASN A 311 -30.35 -13.76 -7.24
C ASN A 311 -31.77 -13.76 -7.80
N GLU A 312 -32.30 -14.96 -8.05
CA GLU A 312 -33.71 -15.18 -8.34
C GLU A 312 -34.47 -15.45 -7.03
N SER A 313 -35.71 -14.97 -6.93
CA SER A 313 -36.56 -15.26 -5.77
C SER A 313 -37.41 -16.51 -6.01
N ASP A 314 -37.41 -17.44 -5.03
CA ASP A 314 -38.24 -18.65 -5.07
C ASP A 314 -39.76 -18.37 -5.03
N THR A 315 -40.16 -17.15 -4.66
CA THR A 315 -41.57 -16.83 -4.31
C THR A 315 -42.23 -15.81 -5.23
N SER A 316 -41.46 -15.16 -6.12
CA SER A 316 -41.99 -14.24 -7.14
C SER A 316 -41.02 -14.14 -8.30
N PRO A 317 -41.45 -13.83 -9.54
CA PRO A 317 -40.56 -13.62 -10.69
C PRO A 317 -39.81 -12.28 -10.57
N LYS A 318 -39.21 -12.02 -9.42
CA LYS A 318 -38.46 -10.81 -9.10
C LYS A 318 -37.06 -11.24 -8.70
N CYS A 319 -36.09 -10.72 -9.44
CA CYS A 319 -34.70 -10.91 -9.12
C CYS A 319 -34.24 -9.77 -8.21
N TYR A 320 -33.33 -10.06 -7.32
CA TYR A 320 -32.82 -9.12 -6.32
C TYR A 320 -31.31 -9.23 -6.25
N THR A 321 -30.68 -8.18 -5.76
CA THR A 321 -29.22 -8.07 -5.71
C THR A 321 -28.72 -8.08 -4.28
N GLU A 322 -27.63 -8.80 -4.04
CA GLU A 322 -26.95 -8.84 -2.74
C GLU A 322 -25.45 -8.60 -2.89
N TRP A 323 -24.86 -7.91 -1.93
CA TRP A 323 -23.43 -7.90 -1.73
C TRP A 323 -23.02 -9.15 -0.96
N TYR A 324 -22.02 -9.86 -1.43
CA TYR A 324 -21.36 -10.94 -0.72
C TYR A 324 -19.91 -10.58 -0.47
N ASP A 325 -19.53 -10.56 0.80
CA ASP A 325 -18.15 -10.38 1.20
C ASP A 325 -17.48 -11.76 1.35
N PRO A 326 -16.49 -12.12 0.50
CA PRO A 326 -15.85 -13.43 0.55
C PRO A 326 -15.01 -13.67 1.80
N ALA A 327 -14.49 -12.62 2.45
CA ALA A 327 -13.63 -12.79 3.62
C ALA A 327 -14.39 -12.83 4.94
N THR A 328 -15.52 -12.10 5.07
CA THR A 328 -16.43 -12.26 6.24
C THR A 328 -17.52 -13.31 6.02
N LYS A 329 -17.77 -13.72 4.77
CA LYS A 329 -18.87 -14.59 4.33
C LYS A 329 -20.26 -14.03 4.66
N VAL A 330 -20.36 -12.72 4.89
CA VAL A 330 -21.62 -12.03 5.19
C VAL A 330 -22.27 -11.54 3.90
N ARG A 331 -23.60 -11.54 3.89
CA ARG A 331 -24.42 -10.99 2.81
C ARG A 331 -25.10 -9.70 3.26
N GLY A 332 -25.22 -8.74 2.35
CA GLY A 332 -25.92 -7.48 2.56
C GLY A 332 -26.81 -7.13 1.38
N ASN A 333 -27.84 -6.31 1.62
CA ASN A 333 -28.71 -5.84 0.55
C ASN A 333 -27.97 -4.90 -0.41
N ALA A 334 -28.08 -5.14 -1.71
CA ALA A 334 -27.57 -4.26 -2.75
C ALA A 334 -28.73 -3.56 -3.49
N PRO A 335 -28.45 -2.50 -4.30
CA PRO A 335 -29.47 -1.81 -5.06
C PRO A 335 -30.21 -2.73 -6.02
N GLY A 336 -31.50 -2.96 -5.74
CA GLY A 336 -32.34 -3.83 -6.55
C GLY A 336 -32.51 -3.32 -7.97
N ILE A 337 -32.46 -4.23 -8.93
CA ILE A 337 -32.92 -4.00 -10.30
C ILE A 337 -34.37 -4.49 -10.40
N ASN A 338 -35.27 -3.67 -10.96
CA ASN A 338 -36.72 -3.94 -10.90
C ASN A 338 -37.20 -5.08 -11.82
N ASP A 339 -36.29 -5.71 -12.57
CA ASP A 339 -36.56 -6.76 -13.55
C ASP A 339 -35.59 -7.93 -13.34
N CYS A 340 -35.94 -9.12 -13.83
CA CYS A 340 -35.00 -10.23 -13.86
C CYS A 340 -33.99 -10.13 -15.01
N ARG A 341 -32.73 -10.49 -14.71
CA ARG A 341 -31.55 -10.40 -15.58
C ARG A 341 -30.73 -11.71 -15.55
N ASP A 342 -31.38 -12.82 -15.25
CA ASP A 342 -30.83 -14.18 -15.22
C ASP A 342 -30.13 -14.60 -16.53
N THR A 343 -30.66 -14.13 -17.65
CA THR A 343 -30.13 -14.37 -19.00
C THR A 343 -29.30 -13.21 -19.55
N ALA A 344 -29.02 -12.19 -18.75
CA ALA A 344 -28.20 -11.05 -19.13
C ALA A 344 -26.71 -11.37 -19.02
N GLY A 345 -25.89 -10.60 -19.74
CA GLY A 345 -24.44 -10.58 -19.54
C GLY A 345 -24.04 -9.49 -18.56
N PHE A 346 -23.00 -9.77 -17.77
CA PHE A 346 -22.51 -8.86 -16.72
C PHE A 346 -21.06 -8.47 -16.97
N GLY A 347 -20.70 -7.23 -16.66
CA GLY A 347 -19.31 -6.77 -16.75
C GLY A 347 -19.02 -5.64 -15.77
N VAL A 348 -17.76 -5.53 -15.32
CA VAL A 348 -17.30 -4.44 -14.44
C VAL A 348 -16.15 -3.67 -15.07
N ILE A 349 -16.31 -2.36 -15.26
CA ILE A 349 -15.23 -1.45 -15.70
C ILE A 349 -14.63 -0.74 -14.49
N SER A 350 -13.29 -0.71 -14.42
CA SER A 350 -12.53 0.06 -13.43
C SER A 350 -12.87 -0.22 -11.96
N ASP A 351 -13.30 -1.45 -11.62
CA ASP A 351 -13.78 -1.85 -10.28
C ASP A 351 -14.92 -0.97 -9.72
N GLN A 352 -15.61 -0.20 -10.58
CA GLN A 352 -16.55 0.84 -10.17
C GLN A 352 -17.90 0.76 -10.89
N TYR A 353 -17.90 0.52 -12.19
CA TYR A 353 -19.11 0.57 -13.00
C TYR A 353 -19.53 -0.85 -13.38
N VAL A 354 -20.64 -1.32 -12.82
CA VAL A 354 -21.22 -2.62 -13.17
C VAL A 354 -22.22 -2.41 -14.29
N PHE A 355 -22.10 -3.21 -15.34
CA PHE A 355 -22.98 -3.20 -16.50
C PHE A 355 -23.76 -4.50 -16.58
N VAL A 356 -25.05 -4.38 -16.90
CA VAL A 356 -25.95 -5.47 -17.21
C VAL A 356 -26.45 -5.26 -18.62
N VAL A 357 -26.25 -6.25 -19.48
CA VAL A 357 -26.42 -6.14 -20.93
C VAL A 357 -27.35 -7.25 -21.41
N GLY A 358 -28.41 -6.90 -22.13
CA GLY A 358 -29.36 -7.85 -22.70
C GLY A 358 -30.22 -8.57 -21.65
N GLY A 359 -30.95 -9.61 -22.08
CA GLY A 359 -31.69 -10.58 -21.25
C GLY A 359 -32.59 -9.98 -20.18
N VAL A 360 -33.89 -9.84 -20.45
CA VAL A 360 -34.85 -9.28 -19.49
C VAL A 360 -36.03 -10.22 -19.31
N ASN A 361 -36.26 -10.69 -18.08
CA ASN A 361 -37.36 -11.60 -17.75
C ASN A 361 -37.43 -12.79 -18.73
N GLU A 362 -36.29 -13.46 -18.93
CA GLU A 362 -36.06 -14.53 -19.91
C GLU A 362 -36.19 -14.15 -21.41
N LEU A 363 -36.55 -12.91 -21.75
CA LEU A 363 -36.71 -12.45 -23.13
C LEU A 363 -35.43 -11.79 -23.67
N SER A 364 -35.23 -11.91 -24.99
CA SER A 364 -34.16 -11.19 -25.68
C SER A 364 -34.41 -9.69 -25.64
N SER A 365 -33.40 -8.91 -25.26
CA SER A 365 -33.53 -7.48 -25.07
C SER A 365 -32.29 -6.73 -25.55
N LYS A 366 -32.47 -5.46 -25.91
CA LYS A 366 -31.39 -4.53 -26.25
C LYS A 366 -30.92 -3.71 -25.03
N SER A 367 -31.63 -3.85 -23.90
CA SER A 367 -31.43 -3.02 -22.73
C SER A 367 -30.02 -3.12 -22.17
N VAL A 368 -29.47 -1.98 -21.77
CA VAL A 368 -28.20 -1.87 -21.05
C VAL A 368 -28.47 -1.06 -19.78
N SER A 369 -27.98 -1.53 -18.64
CA SER A 369 -28.11 -0.83 -17.36
C SER A 369 -26.75 -0.76 -16.67
N MET A 370 -26.47 0.35 -16.01
CA MET A 370 -25.22 0.60 -15.30
C MET A 370 -25.47 0.94 -13.83
N LEU A 371 -24.59 0.46 -12.96
CA LEU A 371 -24.54 0.79 -11.54
C LEU A 371 -23.15 1.36 -11.20
N ASP A 372 -23.10 2.60 -10.70
CA ASP A 372 -21.88 3.18 -10.10
C ASP A 372 -21.81 2.77 -8.62
N VAL A 373 -20.95 1.80 -8.30
CA VAL A 373 -20.85 1.25 -6.93
C VAL A 373 -20.13 2.20 -5.96
N SER A 374 -19.42 3.20 -6.48
CA SER A 374 -18.76 4.22 -5.65
C SER A 374 -19.75 5.29 -5.16
N SER A 375 -20.95 5.33 -5.72
CA SER A 375 -21.99 6.27 -5.30
C SER A 375 -22.41 5.99 -3.86
N GLN A 376 -22.55 7.04 -3.05
CA GLN A 376 -23.10 6.95 -1.69
C GLN A 376 -24.56 6.44 -1.65
N SER A 377 -25.29 6.53 -2.76
CA SER A 377 -26.64 5.99 -2.94
C SER A 377 -26.70 5.31 -4.32
N PRO A 378 -26.18 4.09 -4.43
CA PRO A 378 -26.02 3.43 -5.73
C PRO A 378 -27.40 3.02 -6.25
N SER A 379 -27.65 3.30 -7.53
CA SER A 379 -28.90 2.97 -8.22
C SER A 379 -28.62 2.62 -9.67
N TRP A 380 -29.48 1.78 -10.25
CA TRP A 380 -29.39 1.36 -11.64
C TRP A 380 -29.85 2.48 -12.56
N LEU A 381 -29.02 2.79 -13.55
CA LEU A 381 -29.28 3.79 -14.58
C LEU A 381 -29.38 3.12 -15.96
N PRO A 382 -30.41 3.41 -16.76
CA PRO A 382 -30.48 2.94 -18.13
C PRO A 382 -29.40 3.61 -18.98
N LEU A 383 -28.78 2.83 -19.87
CA LEU A 383 -27.80 3.31 -20.85
C LEU A 383 -28.27 3.05 -22.29
N ILE A 384 -27.44 3.48 -23.23
CA ILE A 384 -27.68 3.34 -24.67
C ILE A 384 -27.85 1.85 -25.02
N GLU A 385 -28.97 1.55 -25.65
CA GLU A 385 -29.35 0.20 -26.06
C GLU A 385 -28.40 -0.38 -27.11
N MET A 386 -28.21 -1.70 -27.07
CA MET A 386 -27.52 -2.47 -28.09
C MET A 386 -28.20 -2.35 -29.46
N LEU A 387 -27.48 -2.71 -30.51
CA LEU A 387 -28.03 -2.79 -31.86
C LEU A 387 -28.95 -4.01 -32.02
N VAL A 388 -28.55 -5.14 -31.43
CA VAL A 388 -29.24 -6.44 -31.55
C VAL A 388 -29.83 -6.85 -30.19
N SER A 389 -31.04 -7.40 -30.18
CA SER A 389 -31.62 -7.97 -28.96
C SER A 389 -30.93 -9.29 -28.63
N ARG A 390 -30.43 -9.44 -27.40
CA ARG A 390 -29.69 -10.64 -26.98
C ARG A 390 -30.16 -11.14 -25.63
N ARG A 391 -30.07 -12.44 -25.42
CA ARG A 391 -30.07 -13.14 -24.13
C ARG A 391 -29.03 -14.26 -24.17
N LEU A 392 -28.59 -14.76 -23.02
CA LEU A 392 -27.55 -15.81 -22.90
C LEU A 392 -26.26 -15.44 -23.65
N LEU A 393 -25.92 -14.15 -23.66
CA LEU A 393 -24.73 -13.61 -24.31
C LEU A 393 -23.50 -13.65 -23.39
N GLY A 394 -22.31 -13.72 -24.01
CA GLY A 394 -21.06 -13.42 -23.32
C GLY A 394 -20.81 -11.92 -23.26
N VAL A 395 -20.36 -11.41 -22.12
CA VAL A 395 -19.90 -10.02 -21.98
C VAL A 395 -18.44 -10.00 -21.58
N GLY A 396 -17.62 -9.28 -22.36
CA GLY A 396 -16.21 -9.07 -22.09
C GLY A 396 -15.88 -7.58 -22.00
N ILE A 397 -14.86 -7.22 -21.22
CA ILE A 397 -14.39 -5.85 -21.08
C ILE A 397 -12.94 -5.77 -21.50
N LEU A 398 -12.65 -4.85 -22.42
CA LEU A 398 -11.30 -4.60 -22.90
C LEU A 398 -11.16 -3.11 -23.23
N ASN A 399 -10.11 -2.47 -22.72
CA ASN A 399 -9.79 -1.06 -23.00
C ASN A 399 -11.00 -0.13 -22.80
N ASP A 400 -11.68 -0.25 -21.66
CA ASP A 400 -12.90 0.50 -21.32
C ASP A 400 -14.06 0.34 -22.32
N CYS A 401 -14.05 -0.71 -23.15
CA CYS A 401 -15.14 -1.04 -24.07
C CYS A 401 -15.86 -2.32 -23.61
N ILE A 402 -17.17 -2.39 -23.86
CA ILE A 402 -18.02 -3.53 -23.49
C ILE A 402 -18.33 -4.34 -24.75
N TYR A 403 -17.95 -5.60 -24.76
CA TYR A 403 -18.16 -6.52 -25.87
C TYR A 403 -19.34 -7.42 -25.56
N ALA A 404 -20.41 -7.35 -26.34
CA ALA A 404 -21.53 -8.29 -26.32
C ALA A 404 -21.33 -9.33 -27.42
N VAL A 405 -21.03 -10.57 -27.02
CA VAL A 405 -20.59 -11.65 -27.90
C VAL A 405 -21.67 -12.74 -27.96
N GLY A 406 -22.14 -13.03 -29.18
CA GLY A 406 -23.05 -14.15 -29.43
C GLY A 406 -24.39 -14.03 -28.70
N GLY A 407 -24.85 -15.14 -28.12
CA GLY A 407 -26.14 -15.26 -27.45
C GLY A 407 -27.27 -15.67 -28.39
N ARG A 408 -28.50 -15.36 -27.99
CA ARG A 408 -29.73 -15.72 -28.69
C ARG A 408 -30.65 -14.52 -28.82
N ASP A 409 -31.24 -14.35 -30.00
CA ASP A 409 -32.36 -13.44 -30.23
C ASP A 409 -33.66 -14.22 -30.41
N ASP A 410 -34.73 -13.52 -30.80
CA ASP A 410 -36.04 -14.14 -31.06
C ASP A 410 -36.04 -15.05 -32.30
N THR A 411 -34.99 -14.98 -33.13
CA THR A 411 -34.85 -15.72 -34.40
C THR A 411 -33.92 -16.92 -34.29
N GLY A 412 -32.95 -16.92 -33.39
CA GLY A 412 -31.99 -18.02 -33.22
C GLY A 412 -30.68 -17.63 -32.54
N LEU A 413 -29.68 -18.48 -32.74
CA LEU A 413 -28.33 -18.28 -32.21
C LEU A 413 -27.59 -17.19 -33.00
N LEU A 414 -26.91 -16.31 -32.27
CA LEU A 414 -26.12 -15.22 -32.83
C LEU A 414 -24.64 -15.59 -32.87
N ASN A 415 -24.00 -15.33 -34.01
CA ASN A 415 -22.54 -15.38 -34.18
C ASN A 415 -21.91 -13.98 -34.31
N SER A 416 -22.71 -12.94 -34.06
CA SER A 416 -22.33 -11.55 -34.21
C SER A 416 -21.79 -11.00 -32.90
N VAL A 417 -20.89 -10.02 -33.01
CA VAL A 417 -20.32 -9.31 -31.86
C VAL A 417 -20.57 -7.82 -32.04
N GLU A 418 -20.99 -7.16 -30.98
CA GLU A 418 -21.09 -5.71 -30.94
C GLU A 418 -20.35 -5.15 -29.74
N VAL A 419 -19.80 -3.95 -29.92
CA VAL A 419 -18.95 -3.29 -28.94
C VAL A 419 -19.53 -1.94 -28.62
N PHE A 420 -19.70 -1.68 -27.32
CA PHE A 420 -19.94 -0.37 -26.79
C PHE A 420 -18.61 0.31 -26.51
N ASP A 421 -18.31 1.33 -27.28
CA ASP A 421 -17.21 2.22 -26.99
C ASP A 421 -17.71 3.30 -26.02
N VAL A 422 -17.25 3.24 -24.77
CA VAL A 422 -17.63 4.16 -23.70
C VAL A 422 -17.19 5.59 -24.02
N SER A 423 -16.12 5.79 -24.79
CA SER A 423 -15.60 7.13 -25.12
C SER A 423 -16.50 7.88 -26.10
N ILE A 424 -17.11 7.17 -27.05
CA ILE A 424 -18.00 7.76 -28.07
C ILE A 424 -19.48 7.45 -27.83
N GLN A 425 -19.80 6.68 -26.79
CA GLN A 425 -21.16 6.35 -26.36
C GLN A 425 -22.00 5.74 -27.48
N LYS A 426 -21.42 4.76 -28.18
CA LYS A 426 -22.10 4.12 -29.31
C LYS A 426 -21.74 2.65 -29.42
N TRP A 427 -22.76 1.87 -29.78
CA TRP A 427 -22.62 0.49 -30.17
C TRP A 427 -22.29 0.39 -31.66
N HIS A 428 -21.34 -0.47 -32.00
CA HIS A 428 -21.01 -0.80 -33.38
C HIS A 428 -20.73 -2.29 -33.51
N MET A 429 -21.03 -2.85 -34.68
CA MET A 429 -20.73 -4.25 -34.97
C MET A 429 -19.23 -4.42 -35.21
N VAL A 430 -18.67 -5.48 -34.65
CA VAL A 430 -17.28 -5.90 -34.92
C VAL A 430 -17.24 -7.33 -35.44
N SER A 431 -16.26 -7.64 -36.27
CA SER A 431 -16.05 -8.99 -36.77
C SER A 431 -15.33 -9.84 -35.72
N ARG A 432 -16.05 -10.81 -35.11
CA ARG A 432 -15.61 -11.97 -34.30
C ARG A 432 -14.45 -11.71 -33.31
N VAL A 433 -14.75 -11.50 -32.01
CA VAL A 433 -13.76 -11.14 -30.96
C VAL A 433 -14.13 -11.70 -29.55
N ALA A 434 -13.14 -12.17 -28.78
CA ALA A 434 -12.90 -12.00 -27.32
C ALA A 434 -11.38 -12.01 -26.94
N VAL A 435 -10.79 -11.01 -26.27
CA VAL A 435 -9.30 -10.81 -26.18
C VAL A 435 -8.62 -11.25 -24.85
N LEU A 436 -7.34 -11.69 -24.90
CA LEU A 436 -6.34 -11.84 -23.83
C LEU A 436 -4.90 -11.72 -24.39
N ASP A 437 -4.00 -10.95 -23.77
CA ASP A 437 -2.58 -10.75 -24.17
C ASP A 437 -2.34 -10.34 -25.65
N ASP A 438 -3.23 -9.52 -26.22
CA ASP A 438 -3.32 -9.20 -27.66
C ASP A 438 -3.83 -10.36 -28.56
N PHE A 439 -4.29 -11.49 -28.01
CA PHE A 439 -4.86 -12.65 -28.73
C PHE A 439 -6.34 -12.84 -28.42
N LEU A 440 -7.06 -13.65 -29.22
CA LEU A 440 -8.48 -13.93 -28.99
C LEU A 440 -8.73 -15.30 -28.34
N TYR A 441 -9.51 -15.40 -27.25
CA TYR A 441 -9.90 -16.66 -26.60
C TYR A 441 -11.43 -16.76 -26.41
N VAL A 442 -12.06 -17.74 -27.06
CA VAL A 442 -13.48 -18.07 -26.86
C VAL A 442 -13.57 -19.39 -26.10
N PHE A 443 -14.20 -19.35 -24.91
CA PHE A 443 -14.42 -20.51 -24.06
C PHE A 443 -15.84 -21.03 -24.24
N GLY A 444 -15.97 -22.27 -24.73
CA GLY A 444 -17.25 -22.94 -24.87
C GLY A 444 -18.13 -22.44 -26.03
N GLY A 445 -19.34 -22.99 -26.12
CA GLY A 445 -20.35 -22.63 -27.12
C GLY A 445 -21.42 -23.72 -27.26
N GLU A 446 -22.63 -23.34 -27.68
CA GLU A 446 -23.72 -24.29 -27.97
C GLU A 446 -23.86 -24.42 -29.50
N ARG A 447 -23.66 -25.62 -30.04
CA ARG A 447 -24.14 -26.00 -31.38
C ARG A 447 -25.49 -26.68 -31.23
N GLU A 448 -26.30 -26.67 -32.30
CA GLU A 448 -27.69 -27.15 -32.38
C GLU A 448 -27.99 -28.52 -31.71
N SER A 449 -26.98 -29.33 -31.39
CA SER A 449 -27.13 -30.58 -30.64
C SER A 449 -26.07 -30.86 -29.55
N SER A 450 -25.16 -29.93 -29.22
CA SER A 450 -24.14 -30.14 -28.16
C SER A 450 -23.43 -28.85 -27.72
N ILE A 451 -23.10 -28.76 -26.44
CA ILE A 451 -22.15 -27.77 -25.89
C ILE A 451 -20.71 -28.26 -26.19
N VAL A 452 -19.85 -27.40 -26.73
CA VAL A 452 -18.47 -27.74 -27.10
C VAL A 452 -17.45 -27.39 -26.01
N ASP A 453 -16.55 -28.33 -25.70
CA ASP A 453 -15.45 -28.22 -24.73
C ASP A 453 -14.12 -27.78 -25.39
N THR A 454 -14.20 -26.84 -26.33
CA THR A 454 -13.05 -26.37 -27.12
C THR A 454 -12.62 -24.96 -26.73
N ILE A 455 -11.31 -24.73 -26.73
CA ILE A 455 -10.71 -23.39 -26.68
C ILE A 455 -10.28 -23.05 -28.11
N GLU A 456 -10.89 -22.00 -28.66
CA GLU A 456 -10.46 -21.42 -29.95
C GLU A 456 -9.54 -20.22 -29.67
N VAL A 457 -8.29 -20.29 -30.17
CA VAL A 457 -7.26 -19.26 -30.01
C VAL A 457 -6.92 -18.65 -31.36
N TYR A 458 -7.03 -17.33 -31.49
CA TYR A 458 -6.71 -16.59 -32.73
C TYR A 458 -5.51 -15.66 -32.54
N ASP A 459 -4.55 -15.76 -33.47
CA ASP A 459 -3.34 -14.93 -33.55
C ASP A 459 -3.49 -13.83 -34.61
N PRO A 460 -3.58 -12.54 -34.21
CA PRO A 460 -3.72 -11.44 -35.15
C PRO A 460 -2.44 -11.12 -35.96
N ASN A 461 -1.26 -11.57 -35.52
CA ASN A 461 0.00 -11.32 -36.25
C ASN A 461 0.16 -12.28 -37.43
N THR A 462 -0.38 -13.50 -37.31
CA THR A 462 -0.28 -14.54 -38.35
C THR A 462 -1.59 -14.78 -39.10
N ASN A 463 -2.72 -14.23 -38.61
CA ASN A 463 -4.05 -14.41 -39.16
C ASN A 463 -4.45 -15.91 -39.23
N THR A 464 -4.14 -16.67 -38.17
CA THR A 464 -4.45 -18.11 -38.10
C THR A 464 -5.19 -18.47 -36.82
N TRP A 465 -6.01 -19.53 -36.91
CA TRP A 465 -6.76 -20.11 -35.79
C TRP A 465 -6.10 -21.41 -35.33
N THR A 466 -6.03 -21.60 -34.01
CA THR A 466 -5.60 -22.85 -33.38
C THR A 466 -6.65 -23.35 -32.39
N MET A 467 -6.90 -24.65 -32.37
CA MET A 467 -7.86 -25.28 -31.45
C MET A 467 -7.13 -26.14 -30.43
N GLU A 468 -7.46 -25.94 -29.16
CA GLU A 468 -7.03 -26.81 -28.06
C GLU A 468 -8.24 -27.47 -27.38
N THR A 469 -8.09 -28.74 -27.01
CA THR A 469 -9.15 -29.54 -26.36
C THR A 469 -8.82 -29.73 -24.89
N LEU A 470 -9.79 -29.44 -24.01
CA LEU A 470 -9.64 -29.65 -22.57
C LEU A 470 -9.80 -31.14 -22.22
N SER A 471 -8.96 -31.65 -21.31
CA SER A 471 -9.05 -33.02 -20.81
C SER A 471 -10.30 -33.21 -19.95
N ARG A 472 -11.05 -34.30 -20.18
CA ARG A 472 -12.28 -34.64 -19.49
C ARG A 472 -12.03 -35.05 -18.04
N ASP A 473 -12.26 -34.13 -17.10
CA ASP A 473 -12.48 -34.45 -15.67
C ASP A 473 -13.91 -34.12 -15.18
N GLY A 474 -14.87 -34.03 -16.09
CA GLY A 474 -16.30 -34.03 -15.74
C GLY A 474 -16.83 -32.74 -15.11
N VAL A 475 -16.04 -31.67 -15.06
CA VAL A 475 -16.46 -30.36 -14.54
C VAL A 475 -16.86 -29.44 -15.69
N ARG A 476 -18.08 -28.88 -15.59
CA ARG A 476 -18.68 -27.97 -16.57
C ARG A 476 -18.26 -26.53 -16.25
N ALA A 477 -17.71 -25.80 -17.23
CA ALA A 477 -17.37 -24.38 -17.07
C ALA A 477 -18.35 -23.51 -17.89
N TYR A 478 -19.07 -22.61 -17.21
CA TYR A 478 -20.07 -21.71 -17.82
C TYR A 478 -19.55 -20.28 -18.04
N GLY A 479 -18.31 -20.03 -17.68
CA GLY A 479 -17.64 -18.73 -17.78
C GLY A 479 -16.26 -18.79 -17.10
N GLY A 480 -15.38 -17.87 -17.50
CA GLY A 480 -14.04 -17.73 -16.93
C GLY A 480 -13.69 -16.25 -16.78
N VAL A 481 -12.92 -15.93 -15.75
CA VAL A 481 -12.36 -14.60 -15.52
C VAL A 481 -10.86 -14.73 -15.33
N VAL A 482 -10.11 -13.75 -15.81
CA VAL A 482 -8.66 -13.70 -15.67
C VAL A 482 -8.33 -13.33 -14.23
N VAL A 483 -7.54 -14.18 -13.56
CA VAL A 483 -7.01 -13.93 -12.22
C VAL A 483 -5.51 -14.20 -12.22
N ASP A 484 -4.78 -13.45 -11.40
CA ASP A 484 -3.35 -13.70 -11.20
C ASP A 484 -3.12 -15.10 -10.62
N ARG A 485 -2.13 -15.82 -11.18
CA ARG A 485 -1.82 -17.20 -10.79
C ARG A 485 -1.35 -17.25 -9.32
N PRO A 486 -2.05 -17.96 -8.42
CA PRO A 486 -1.59 -18.11 -7.03
C PRO A 486 -0.29 -18.91 -6.97
N HIS A 487 0.65 -18.48 -6.11
CA HIS A 487 2.00 -19.06 -5.97
C HIS A 487 2.05 -20.54 -5.54
N HIS A 488 0.91 -21.20 -5.32
CA HIS A 488 0.79 -22.55 -4.74
C HIS A 488 0.11 -23.56 -5.69
N TYR A 489 -0.21 -23.16 -6.92
CA TYR A 489 -0.75 -24.05 -7.94
C TYR A 489 0.34 -24.39 -8.98
N HIS A 490 0.86 -25.62 -8.90
CA HIS A 490 1.84 -26.17 -9.85
C HIS A 490 1.18 -26.78 -11.08
#